data_AF-R9RHK6-F1
#
_entry.id   AF-R9RHK6-F1
#
_cell.length_a   1.000
_cell.length_b   1.000
_cell.length_c   1.000
_cell.angle_alpha   90.00
_cell.angle_beta   90.00
_cell.angle_gamma   90.00
#
_symmetry.space_group_name_H-M   'P 1'
#
loop_
_entity.id
_entity.type
_entity.pdbx_description
1 polymer ?
#
loop_
_entity_poly.entity_id
_entity_poly.type
_entity_poly.pdbx_seq_one_letter_code
_entity_poly.pdbx_strand_id
1 'polypeptide(L)'
;GGAGSNDNDTDSAWVDVLTPWAGEGYGARFLPRIGEVVVIDFFDGNIDRPFVTGRIHEAQRSPTKFDVKGQLPATKKLSGIRSQEINGSGFNQLRFDDTTGQISTQLQSSHAATQLNLGNLSHPKEQETSQGRGEGFELRTDAWGAVRAGKGMLISTYAQEQAIADHLEAAQAQSLLSQGYESMKMLSEVAAKQQTDALNVINRLPKFIQSLELKTTGQALNSTVNLFKEGINNDPIHALKSCGGFIEDIGALGGNAKGVVDEFNAFFSDAKDALENLKAFIENVEEHGADIVKGKLASIKDRIHKNPFESIKEVGKVLANVETKDFDLMSVCGTFSKGSKLEVSPSKALSSLQGFMEGYTQGLESSSDTKQQEQGKIFRQALMLLASPNGIALTTPENIILQASQDIAESASGSINLSAQKNIIGHAQDKISLFAAQKGLRAYAAKGKLELQAQDDAIEAIARKVIKIISTEDKIELSSAKEIDIKAGGSQLIVNGNGVFIKTGGKFESKAGQHIFLGGENISIPKYDLPKIEKIDLV
;
A
#
# COMPACT_ATOMS: atom_id res chain seq x y z
N GLY A 1 -46.97 -16.84 -61.26
CA GLY A 1 -48.04 -15.82 -61.28
C GLY A 1 -49.04 -16.18 -60.21
N GLY A 2 -49.19 -15.29 -59.23
CA GLY A 2 -50.18 -15.34 -58.15
C GLY A 2 -50.06 -14.02 -57.39
N ALA A 3 -51.17 -13.32 -57.22
CA ALA A 3 -51.20 -12.03 -56.54
C ALA A 3 -50.77 -12.17 -55.06
N GLY A 4 -50.00 -11.21 -54.52
CA GLY A 4 -50.06 -10.93 -53.08
C GLY A 4 -48.79 -10.69 -52.28
N SER A 5 -47.61 -10.41 -52.86
CA SER A 5 -46.51 -9.77 -52.10
C SER A 5 -45.91 -8.64 -52.91
N ASN A 6 -45.83 -7.46 -52.30
CA ASN A 6 -45.20 -6.25 -52.84
C ASN A 6 -43.75 -6.09 -52.34
N ASP A 7 -43.20 -7.14 -51.71
CA ASP A 7 -41.91 -7.19 -51.03
C ASP A 7 -41.71 -6.02 -50.06
N ASN A 8 -42.75 -5.74 -49.29
CA ASN A 8 -42.74 -4.68 -48.27
C ASN A 8 -43.37 -5.14 -46.96
N ASP A 9 -43.31 -4.28 -45.95
CA ASP A 9 -43.80 -4.54 -44.59
C ASP A 9 -45.33 -4.63 -44.47
N THR A 10 -46.07 -4.38 -45.56
CA THR A 10 -47.53 -4.49 -45.63
C THR A 10 -48.01 -5.83 -46.17
N ASP A 11 -47.10 -6.74 -46.54
CA ASP A 11 -47.43 -8.05 -47.12
C ASP A 11 -47.98 -9.05 -46.10
N SER A 12 -47.86 -8.76 -44.80
CA SER A 12 -48.45 -9.57 -43.73
C SER A 12 -48.88 -8.72 -42.54
N ALA A 13 -49.74 -9.28 -41.68
CA ALA A 13 -49.98 -8.72 -40.35
C ALA A 13 -48.72 -8.86 -39.47
N TRP A 14 -48.69 -8.14 -38.35
CA TRP A 14 -47.72 -8.42 -37.28
C TRP A 14 -48.05 -9.76 -36.63
N VAL A 15 -47.02 -10.57 -36.43
CA VAL A 15 -47.14 -11.95 -35.96
C VAL A 15 -46.30 -12.12 -34.70
N ASP A 16 -46.87 -12.75 -33.68
CA ASP A 16 -46.17 -13.06 -32.43
C ASP A 16 -45.07 -14.10 -32.65
N VAL A 17 -44.00 -14.01 -31.86
CA VAL A 17 -42.86 -14.94 -31.93
C VAL A 17 -42.77 -15.73 -30.63
N LEU A 18 -42.88 -17.06 -30.73
CA LEU A 18 -42.60 -17.96 -29.63
C LEU A 18 -41.13 -17.81 -29.22
N THR A 19 -40.90 -17.49 -27.95
CA THR A 19 -39.56 -17.44 -27.36
C THR A 19 -39.35 -18.64 -26.43
N PRO A 20 -38.10 -19.11 -26.24
CA PRO A 20 -37.84 -20.26 -25.38
C PRO A 20 -38.10 -19.97 -23.89
N TRP A 21 -38.23 -18.70 -23.50
CA TRP A 21 -38.58 -18.27 -22.16
C TRP A 21 -39.23 -16.88 -22.20
N ALA A 22 -40.44 -16.75 -21.68
CA ALA A 22 -41.19 -15.49 -21.61
C ALA A 22 -41.82 -15.29 -20.24
N GLY A 23 -41.77 -14.06 -19.73
CA GLY A 23 -42.46 -13.60 -18.53
C GLY A 23 -42.63 -12.08 -18.54
N GLU A 24 -43.25 -11.52 -17.50
CA GLU A 24 -43.47 -10.09 -17.38
C GLU A 24 -42.15 -9.35 -17.07
N GLY A 25 -41.52 -8.79 -18.11
CA GLY A 25 -40.26 -8.04 -17.99
C GLY A 25 -38.98 -8.88 -17.99
N TYR A 26 -39.06 -10.21 -18.16
CA TYR A 26 -37.91 -11.11 -18.23
C TYR A 26 -38.10 -12.23 -19.27
N GLY A 27 -36.99 -12.84 -19.71
CA GLY A 27 -37.02 -13.95 -20.68
C GLY A 27 -35.94 -13.83 -21.76
N ALA A 28 -36.07 -14.64 -22.81
CA ALA A 28 -35.20 -14.62 -23.98
C ALA A 28 -35.88 -13.93 -25.17
N ARG A 29 -35.13 -13.14 -25.94
CA ARG A 29 -35.65 -12.44 -27.14
C ARG A 29 -34.68 -12.57 -28.30
N PHE A 30 -35.03 -13.40 -29.28
CA PHE A 30 -34.28 -13.60 -30.51
C PHE A 30 -35.20 -13.45 -31.73
N LEU A 31 -35.54 -12.20 -32.06
CA LEU A 31 -36.46 -11.93 -33.16
C LEU A 31 -35.86 -12.36 -34.51
N PRO A 32 -36.69 -12.88 -35.44
CA PRO A 32 -36.26 -13.14 -36.81
C PRO A 32 -35.78 -11.86 -37.52
N ARG A 33 -34.84 -12.00 -38.45
CA ARG A 33 -34.35 -10.91 -39.31
C ARG A 33 -34.92 -11.02 -40.72
N ILE A 34 -34.93 -9.91 -41.46
CA ILE A 34 -35.33 -9.89 -42.88
C ILE A 34 -34.52 -10.94 -43.63
N GLY A 35 -35.23 -11.80 -44.37
CA GLY A 35 -34.65 -12.90 -45.12
C GLY A 35 -34.45 -14.19 -44.33
N GLU A 36 -34.69 -14.26 -43.01
CA GLU A 36 -34.70 -15.53 -42.28
C GLU A 36 -35.96 -16.36 -42.61
N VAL A 37 -35.85 -17.70 -42.50
CA VAL A 37 -36.97 -18.62 -42.73
C VAL A 37 -37.51 -18.99 -41.36
N VAL A 38 -38.78 -18.69 -41.18
CA VAL A 38 -39.54 -18.96 -39.97
C VAL A 38 -40.52 -20.09 -40.23
N VAL A 39 -40.82 -20.84 -39.18
CA VAL A 39 -41.92 -21.81 -39.17
C VAL A 39 -43.13 -21.11 -38.55
N ILE A 40 -44.23 -21.05 -39.29
CA ILE A 40 -45.50 -20.48 -38.82
C ILE A 40 -46.40 -21.63 -38.36
N ASP A 41 -46.97 -21.47 -37.18
CA ASP A 41 -48.08 -22.28 -36.68
C ASP A 41 -49.26 -21.34 -36.36
N PHE A 42 -50.44 -21.89 -36.12
CA PHE A 42 -51.69 -21.14 -36.00
C PHE A 42 -52.41 -21.52 -34.72
N PHE A 43 -52.77 -20.53 -33.90
CA PHE A 43 -53.51 -20.79 -32.67
C PHE A 43 -54.84 -21.47 -32.97
N ASP A 44 -55.06 -22.66 -32.39
CA ASP A 44 -56.25 -23.51 -32.63
C ASP A 44 -56.49 -23.84 -34.12
N GLY A 45 -55.45 -23.81 -34.96
CA GLY A 45 -55.56 -24.00 -36.41
C GLY A 45 -56.22 -22.82 -37.16
N ASN A 46 -56.43 -21.68 -36.50
CA ASN A 46 -57.02 -20.49 -37.11
C ASN A 46 -55.97 -19.72 -37.94
N ILE A 47 -56.13 -19.72 -39.27
CA ILE A 47 -55.22 -19.05 -40.22
C ILE A 47 -55.08 -17.54 -39.97
N ASP A 48 -56.06 -16.91 -39.33
CA ASP A 48 -56.04 -15.47 -38.99
C ASP A 48 -55.27 -15.18 -37.69
N ARG A 49 -54.76 -16.20 -36.99
CA ARG A 49 -53.95 -16.08 -35.76
C ARG A 49 -52.61 -16.81 -35.90
N PRO A 50 -51.77 -16.43 -36.88
CA PRO A 50 -50.44 -17.01 -37.01
C PRO A 50 -49.55 -16.63 -35.82
N PHE A 51 -48.58 -17.48 -35.52
CA PHE A 51 -47.42 -17.17 -34.70
C PHE A 51 -46.18 -17.90 -35.22
N VAL A 52 -45.00 -17.34 -34.99
CA VAL A 52 -43.73 -17.99 -35.34
C VAL A 52 -43.36 -18.99 -34.25
N THR A 53 -43.23 -20.27 -34.58
CA THR A 53 -42.80 -21.31 -33.62
C THR A 53 -41.28 -21.51 -33.60
N GLY A 54 -40.55 -21.08 -34.63
CA GLY A 54 -39.11 -21.32 -34.73
C GLY A 54 -38.50 -20.90 -36.06
N ARG A 55 -37.22 -21.27 -36.25
CA ARG A 55 -36.44 -21.01 -37.47
C ARG A 55 -35.70 -22.26 -37.89
N ILE A 56 -35.47 -22.40 -39.19
CA ILE A 56 -34.74 -23.52 -39.77
C ILE A 56 -33.60 -23.02 -40.67
N HIS A 57 -32.48 -23.75 -40.66
CA HIS A 57 -31.40 -23.58 -41.63
C HIS A 57 -31.66 -24.54 -42.79
N GLU A 58 -32.04 -24.02 -43.96
CA GLU A 58 -32.30 -24.82 -45.18
C GLU A 58 -31.53 -24.26 -46.39
N ALA A 59 -31.23 -25.15 -47.35
CA ALA A 59 -30.62 -24.84 -48.64
C ALA A 59 -29.28 -24.08 -48.53
N GLN A 60 -29.22 -22.83 -49.01
CA GLN A 60 -27.99 -22.01 -49.03
C GLN A 60 -27.57 -21.51 -47.63
N ARG A 61 -28.35 -21.79 -46.58
CA ARG A 61 -28.09 -21.29 -45.22
C ARG A 61 -27.36 -22.34 -44.41
N SER A 62 -26.13 -22.01 -44.03
CA SER A 62 -25.35 -22.85 -43.14
C SER A 62 -25.90 -22.81 -41.70
N PRO A 63 -25.80 -23.92 -40.96
CA PRO A 63 -25.90 -23.91 -39.51
C PRO A 63 -24.90 -22.94 -38.88
N THR A 64 -25.10 -22.61 -37.61
CA THR A 64 -24.25 -21.67 -36.85
C THR A 64 -22.76 -21.99 -37.01
N LYS A 65 -22.01 -21.04 -37.58
CA LYS A 65 -20.54 -21.12 -37.73
C LYS A 65 -19.85 -20.35 -36.60
N PHE A 66 -19.48 -21.05 -35.53
CA PHE A 66 -18.63 -20.47 -34.49
C PHE A 66 -17.27 -20.07 -35.07
N ASP A 67 -16.75 -18.91 -34.64
CA ASP A 67 -15.49 -18.32 -35.13
C ASP A 67 -15.43 -18.06 -36.64
N VAL A 68 -16.56 -18.09 -37.34
CA VAL A 68 -16.67 -18.00 -38.82
C VAL A 68 -16.03 -19.20 -39.56
N LYS A 69 -15.26 -20.04 -38.87
CA LYS A 69 -14.53 -21.20 -39.40
C LYS A 69 -15.23 -22.54 -39.18
N GLY A 70 -16.10 -22.64 -38.15
CA GLY A 70 -16.75 -23.90 -37.81
C GLY A 70 -17.60 -24.46 -38.95
N GLN A 71 -17.41 -25.73 -39.26
CA GLN A 71 -18.16 -26.44 -40.29
C GLN A 71 -18.64 -27.80 -39.78
N LEU A 72 -19.93 -28.08 -39.96
CA LEU A 72 -20.48 -29.40 -39.69
C LEU A 72 -20.11 -30.39 -40.82
N PRO A 73 -19.83 -31.68 -40.51
CA PRO A 73 -19.92 -32.30 -39.18
C PRO A 73 -18.64 -32.17 -38.32
N ALA A 74 -17.58 -31.54 -38.81
CA ALA A 74 -16.28 -31.46 -38.12
C ALA A 74 -16.40 -30.80 -36.74
N THR A 75 -17.19 -29.73 -36.63
CA THR A 75 -17.39 -28.99 -35.37
C THR A 75 -18.69 -29.36 -34.64
N LYS A 76 -19.19 -30.59 -34.79
CA LYS A 76 -20.44 -31.05 -34.16
C LYS A 76 -20.44 -31.05 -32.63
N LYS A 77 -19.25 -30.97 -32.01
CA LYS A 77 -19.04 -30.88 -30.56
C LYS A 77 -19.01 -29.43 -30.04
N LEU A 78 -19.22 -28.46 -30.93
CA LEU A 78 -19.39 -27.06 -30.55
C LEU A 78 -20.87 -26.75 -30.37
N SER A 79 -21.22 -26.05 -29.30
CA SER A 79 -22.57 -25.59 -29.02
C SER A 79 -22.56 -24.14 -28.51
N GLY A 80 -23.73 -23.48 -28.50
CA GLY A 80 -23.87 -22.13 -27.98
C GLY A 80 -24.68 -21.18 -28.86
N ILE A 81 -24.48 -19.87 -28.66
CA ILE A 81 -25.22 -18.78 -29.29
C ILE A 81 -24.25 -17.89 -30.05
N ARG A 82 -24.56 -17.58 -31.31
CA ARG A 82 -23.83 -16.59 -32.10
C ARG A 82 -24.82 -15.60 -32.71
N SER A 83 -24.58 -14.31 -32.46
CA SER A 83 -25.29 -13.20 -33.09
C SER A 83 -24.55 -12.71 -34.33
N GLN A 84 -25.15 -11.78 -35.07
CA GLN A 84 -24.50 -11.05 -36.14
C GLN A 84 -24.83 -9.56 -35.98
N GLU A 85 -23.88 -8.69 -36.26
CA GLU A 85 -24.08 -7.24 -36.28
C GLU A 85 -25.16 -6.86 -37.31
N ILE A 86 -25.96 -5.83 -37.01
CA ILE A 86 -26.94 -5.30 -37.95
C ILE A 86 -26.22 -4.36 -38.91
N ASN A 87 -26.39 -4.59 -40.22
CA ASN A 87 -25.71 -3.82 -41.28
C ASN A 87 -24.18 -3.83 -41.17
N GLY A 88 -23.61 -4.89 -40.60
CA GLY A 88 -22.17 -5.07 -40.42
C GLY A 88 -21.75 -6.54 -40.50
N SER A 89 -20.45 -6.78 -40.37
CA SER A 89 -19.85 -8.13 -40.42
C SER A 89 -19.45 -8.66 -39.04
N GLY A 90 -19.61 -7.87 -37.98
CA GLY A 90 -19.33 -8.28 -36.61
C GLY A 90 -20.26 -9.38 -36.09
N PHE A 91 -19.87 -9.99 -34.99
CA PHE A 91 -20.66 -10.95 -34.24
C PHE A 91 -20.31 -10.91 -32.74
N ASN A 92 -21.22 -11.43 -31.91
CA ASN A 92 -20.93 -11.84 -30.55
C ASN A 92 -21.25 -13.33 -30.41
N GLN A 93 -20.48 -14.07 -29.62
CA GLN A 93 -20.76 -15.48 -29.37
C GLN A 93 -20.52 -15.90 -27.92
N LEU A 94 -21.36 -16.81 -27.44
CA LEU A 94 -21.13 -17.68 -26.31
C LEU A 94 -20.96 -19.09 -26.89
N ARG A 95 -19.79 -19.69 -26.76
CA ARG A 95 -19.44 -20.99 -27.35
C ARG A 95 -18.97 -21.95 -26.27
N PHE A 96 -19.49 -23.18 -26.29
CA PHE A 96 -19.01 -24.31 -25.51
C PHE A 96 -18.37 -25.32 -26.46
N ASP A 97 -17.22 -25.85 -26.07
CA ASP A 97 -16.50 -26.88 -26.80
C ASP A 97 -16.44 -28.15 -25.95
N ASP A 98 -17.19 -29.17 -26.36
CA ASP A 98 -17.25 -30.48 -25.69
C ASP A 98 -16.29 -31.49 -26.34
N THR A 99 -15.33 -31.02 -27.13
CA THR A 99 -14.31 -31.88 -27.73
C THR A 99 -13.42 -32.47 -26.64
N THR A 100 -13.34 -33.80 -26.59
CA THR A 100 -12.47 -34.53 -25.65
C THR A 100 -11.03 -33.99 -25.71
N GLY A 101 -10.50 -33.57 -24.56
CA GLY A 101 -9.16 -32.97 -24.46
C GLY A 101 -9.07 -31.49 -24.85
N GLN A 102 -10.17 -30.86 -25.29
CA GLN A 102 -10.23 -29.42 -25.62
C GLN A 102 -11.46 -28.73 -25.00
N ILE A 103 -11.88 -29.22 -23.83
CA ILE A 103 -13.05 -28.69 -23.14
C ILE A 103 -12.85 -27.21 -22.80
N SER A 104 -13.75 -26.34 -23.30
CA SER A 104 -13.62 -24.90 -23.11
C SER A 104 -14.94 -24.14 -23.22
N THR A 105 -14.95 -22.92 -22.68
CA THR A 105 -16.04 -21.95 -22.84
C THR A 105 -15.47 -20.61 -23.30
N GLN A 106 -16.15 -19.95 -24.22
CA GLN A 106 -15.76 -18.63 -24.73
C GLN A 106 -16.96 -17.68 -24.76
N LEU A 107 -16.75 -16.48 -24.20
CA LEU A 107 -17.58 -15.31 -24.43
C LEU A 107 -16.79 -14.30 -25.27
N GLN A 108 -17.28 -13.96 -26.45
CA GLN A 108 -16.56 -13.14 -27.42
C GLN A 108 -17.44 -12.05 -28.03
N SER A 109 -16.85 -10.87 -28.20
CA SER A 109 -17.25 -9.91 -29.23
C SER A 109 -16.18 -9.85 -30.32
N SER A 110 -16.60 -9.82 -31.58
CA SER A 110 -15.68 -9.55 -32.69
C SER A 110 -15.08 -8.13 -32.63
N HIS A 111 -15.72 -7.20 -31.90
CA HIS A 111 -15.22 -5.85 -31.73
C HIS A 111 -13.95 -5.86 -30.86
N ALA A 112 -12.85 -5.38 -31.44
CA ALA A 112 -11.50 -5.53 -30.88
C ALA A 112 -11.17 -6.98 -30.44
N ALA A 113 -11.87 -7.95 -31.05
CA ALA A 113 -11.90 -9.38 -30.72
C ALA A 113 -11.85 -9.67 -29.20
N THR A 114 -12.59 -8.87 -28.43
CA THR A 114 -12.60 -8.92 -26.97
C THR A 114 -13.18 -10.25 -26.48
N GLN A 115 -12.46 -10.98 -25.63
CA GLN A 115 -12.81 -12.34 -25.23
C GLN A 115 -12.53 -12.62 -23.76
N LEU A 116 -13.44 -13.39 -23.15
CA LEU A 116 -13.17 -14.23 -21.98
C LEU A 116 -13.16 -15.69 -22.43
N ASN A 117 -12.02 -16.35 -22.27
CA ASN A 117 -11.82 -17.75 -22.61
C ASN A 117 -11.50 -18.56 -21.35
N LEU A 118 -12.13 -19.73 -21.17
CA LEU A 118 -12.00 -20.60 -20.00
C LEU A 118 -11.74 -22.05 -20.42
N GLY A 119 -10.86 -22.76 -19.70
CA GLY A 119 -10.56 -24.18 -19.93
C GLY A 119 -9.33 -24.40 -20.83
N ASN A 120 -9.42 -25.36 -21.74
CA ASN A 120 -8.37 -25.65 -22.72
C ASN A 120 -8.47 -24.68 -23.91
N LEU A 121 -7.61 -23.67 -23.92
CA LEU A 121 -7.67 -22.59 -24.91
C LEU A 121 -7.11 -23.10 -26.23
N SER A 122 -7.93 -23.13 -27.28
CA SER A 122 -7.54 -23.59 -28.61
C SER A 122 -7.78 -22.53 -29.68
N HIS A 123 -7.09 -22.66 -30.82
CA HIS A 123 -7.39 -21.85 -32.00
C HIS A 123 -8.75 -22.22 -32.61
N PRO A 124 -9.40 -21.33 -33.38
CA PRO A 124 -10.64 -21.64 -34.09
C PRO A 124 -10.59 -22.96 -34.86
N LYS A 125 -11.67 -23.74 -34.79
CA LYS A 125 -11.75 -25.10 -35.37
C LYS A 125 -12.30 -25.08 -36.79
N GLU A 126 -11.53 -25.63 -37.72
CA GLU A 126 -11.99 -26.06 -39.06
C GLU A 126 -12.16 -27.59 -39.12
N GLN A 127 -11.49 -28.32 -38.23
CA GLN A 127 -11.54 -29.77 -38.05
C GLN A 127 -12.08 -30.11 -36.65
N GLU A 128 -12.17 -31.39 -36.30
CA GLU A 128 -12.62 -31.83 -34.96
C GLU A 128 -11.75 -31.23 -33.84
N THR A 129 -10.43 -31.21 -34.03
CA THR A 129 -9.47 -30.62 -33.11
C THR A 129 -8.74 -29.43 -33.76
N SER A 130 -8.13 -28.59 -32.93
CA SER A 130 -7.29 -27.47 -33.36
C SER A 130 -6.05 -27.36 -32.47
N GLN A 131 -5.07 -26.55 -32.87
CA GLN A 131 -3.87 -26.33 -32.07
C GLN A 131 -4.22 -25.63 -30.74
N GLY A 132 -3.63 -26.13 -29.65
CA GLY A 132 -3.73 -25.51 -28.34
C GLY A 132 -2.95 -24.19 -28.27
N ARG A 133 -3.42 -23.29 -27.41
CA ARG A 133 -2.88 -21.94 -27.18
C ARG A 133 -2.60 -21.65 -25.71
N GLY A 134 -3.17 -22.43 -24.80
CA GLY A 134 -2.95 -22.32 -23.36
C GLY A 134 -4.01 -23.05 -22.54
N GLU A 135 -3.91 -22.97 -21.23
CA GLU A 135 -4.88 -23.55 -20.29
C GLU A 135 -5.19 -22.54 -19.17
N GLY A 136 -6.39 -22.61 -18.62
CA GLY A 136 -6.84 -21.75 -17.51
C GLY A 136 -7.87 -20.74 -17.97
N PHE A 137 -7.65 -19.45 -17.68
CA PHE A 137 -8.50 -18.37 -18.14
C PHE A 137 -7.69 -17.32 -18.92
N GLU A 138 -8.32 -16.67 -19.88
CA GLU A 138 -7.77 -15.52 -20.57
C GLU A 138 -8.84 -14.45 -20.72
N LEU A 139 -8.50 -13.23 -20.31
CA LEU A 139 -9.21 -12.02 -20.69
C LEU A 139 -8.34 -11.24 -21.68
N ARG A 140 -8.76 -11.11 -22.94
CA ARG A 140 -8.01 -10.39 -23.98
C ARG A 140 -8.87 -9.37 -24.72
N THR A 141 -8.23 -8.32 -25.20
CA THR A 141 -8.79 -7.34 -26.14
C THR A 141 -7.64 -6.66 -26.88
N ASP A 142 -7.88 -6.24 -28.12
CA ASP A 142 -6.94 -5.37 -28.86
C ASP A 142 -7.16 -3.87 -28.51
N ALA A 143 -8.15 -3.57 -27.66
CA ALA A 143 -8.47 -2.24 -27.16
C ALA A 143 -8.01 -2.07 -25.69
N TRP A 144 -8.60 -1.12 -24.96
CA TRP A 144 -8.32 -0.90 -23.55
C TRP A 144 -9.00 -1.94 -22.66
N GLY A 145 -8.28 -2.41 -21.64
CA GLY A 145 -8.82 -3.20 -20.54
C GLY A 145 -8.95 -2.37 -19.27
N ALA A 146 -10.00 -2.62 -18.49
CA ALA A 146 -10.14 -2.04 -17.15
C ALA A 146 -10.67 -3.10 -16.17
N VAL A 147 -9.93 -3.32 -15.08
CA VAL A 147 -10.36 -4.15 -13.94
C VAL A 147 -10.49 -3.23 -12.73
N ARG A 148 -11.68 -3.17 -12.12
CA ARG A 148 -11.96 -2.31 -10.97
C ARG A 148 -12.63 -3.13 -9.88
N ALA A 149 -12.08 -3.07 -8.67
CA ALA A 149 -12.62 -3.74 -7.50
C ALA A 149 -12.65 -2.76 -6.31
N GLY A 150 -13.78 -2.10 -6.08
CA GLY A 150 -13.92 -1.03 -5.07
C GLY A 150 -13.78 -1.50 -3.61
N LYS A 151 -13.75 -2.81 -3.38
CA LYS A 151 -13.51 -3.44 -2.06
C LYS A 151 -12.11 -4.07 -1.95
N GLY A 152 -11.22 -3.80 -2.91
CA GLY A 152 -9.87 -4.36 -3.00
C GLY A 152 -9.70 -5.45 -4.06
N MET A 153 -8.46 -5.76 -4.40
CA MET A 153 -8.03 -6.69 -5.45
C MET A 153 -6.83 -7.53 -4.99
N LEU A 154 -6.96 -8.86 -5.08
CA LEU A 154 -5.85 -9.79 -4.93
C LEU A 154 -5.45 -10.31 -6.31
N ILE A 155 -4.18 -10.14 -6.68
CA ILE A 155 -3.57 -10.79 -7.84
C ILE A 155 -2.48 -11.71 -7.30
N SER A 156 -2.70 -13.01 -7.44
CA SER A 156 -1.90 -14.03 -6.78
C SER A 156 -1.54 -15.18 -7.73
N THR A 157 -0.31 -15.68 -7.60
CA THR A 157 0.11 -16.97 -8.19
C THR A 157 0.28 -18.07 -7.14
N TYR A 158 -0.19 -17.84 -5.91
CA TYR A 158 -0.35 -18.91 -4.92
C TYR A 158 -1.46 -19.85 -5.38
N ALA A 159 -1.16 -21.15 -5.41
CA ALA A 159 -2.11 -22.15 -5.84
C ALA A 159 -3.23 -22.33 -4.81
N GLN A 160 -4.48 -22.30 -5.28
CA GLN A 160 -5.67 -22.67 -4.51
C GLN A 160 -6.41 -23.76 -5.27
N GLU A 161 -6.03 -25.01 -5.04
CA GLU A 161 -6.63 -26.14 -5.74
C GLU A 161 -8.12 -26.26 -5.41
N GLN A 162 -8.93 -26.57 -6.44
CA GLN A 162 -10.36 -26.82 -6.32
C GLN A 162 -11.17 -25.69 -5.65
N ALA A 163 -10.62 -24.47 -5.60
CA ALA A 163 -11.21 -23.34 -4.89
C ALA A 163 -11.64 -23.67 -3.44
N ILE A 164 -10.86 -24.52 -2.73
CA ILE A 164 -11.21 -24.99 -1.37
C ILE A 164 -11.31 -23.89 -0.31
N ALA A 165 -10.65 -22.75 -0.53
CA ALA A 165 -10.63 -21.62 0.39
C ALA A 165 -11.42 -20.42 -0.16
N ASP A 166 -11.61 -19.41 0.68
CA ASP A 166 -12.25 -18.16 0.27
C ASP A 166 -11.48 -17.49 -0.88
N HIS A 167 -12.17 -16.89 -1.83
CA HIS A 167 -11.56 -16.26 -3.03
C HIS A 167 -10.55 -15.12 -2.76
N LEU A 168 -10.44 -14.64 -1.52
CA LEU A 168 -9.48 -13.59 -1.09
C LEU A 168 -8.61 -14.07 0.09
N GLU A 169 -8.38 -15.38 0.20
CA GLU A 169 -7.40 -15.98 1.11
C GLU A 169 -5.98 -15.57 0.67
N ALA A 170 -5.15 -15.12 1.62
CA ALA A 170 -3.82 -14.56 1.35
C ALA A 170 -2.82 -14.80 2.50
N ALA A 171 -2.99 -15.86 3.28
CA ALA A 171 -2.22 -16.16 4.49
C ALA A 171 -0.72 -16.29 4.20
N GLN A 172 -0.32 -16.85 3.06
CA GLN A 172 1.09 -16.93 2.69
C GLN A 172 1.68 -15.54 2.41
N ALA A 173 0.93 -14.67 1.74
CA ALA A 173 1.35 -13.29 1.48
C ALA A 173 1.42 -12.47 2.78
N GLN A 174 0.45 -12.65 3.67
CA GLN A 174 0.44 -12.06 5.01
C GLN A 174 1.65 -12.49 5.83
N SER A 175 1.95 -13.79 5.87
CA SER A 175 3.13 -14.31 6.57
C SER A 175 4.42 -13.68 6.07
N LEU A 176 4.56 -13.49 4.75
CA LEU A 176 5.73 -12.83 4.18
C LEU A 176 5.82 -11.35 4.58
N LEU A 177 4.70 -10.62 4.57
CA LEU A 177 4.66 -9.23 5.02
C LEU A 177 5.02 -9.12 6.52
N SER A 178 4.51 -10.01 7.37
CA SER A 178 4.82 -10.04 8.80
C SER A 178 6.30 -10.32 9.06
N GLN A 179 6.90 -11.27 8.33
CA GLN A 179 8.34 -11.55 8.43
C GLN A 179 9.19 -10.34 7.99
N GLY A 180 8.77 -9.65 6.92
CA GLY A 180 9.42 -8.42 6.45
C GLY A 180 9.31 -7.30 7.49
N TYR A 181 8.14 -7.14 8.10
CA TYR A 181 7.90 -6.18 9.18
C TYR A 181 8.83 -6.40 10.38
N GLU A 182 8.91 -7.62 10.91
CA GLU A 182 9.80 -7.93 12.04
C GLU A 182 11.27 -7.64 11.72
N SER A 183 11.69 -7.94 10.49
CA SER A 183 13.06 -7.64 10.02
C SER A 183 13.33 -6.14 9.97
N MET A 184 12.40 -5.33 9.45
CA MET A 184 12.49 -3.87 9.44
C MET A 184 12.51 -3.28 10.85
N LYS A 185 11.65 -3.78 11.74
CA LYS A 185 11.56 -3.35 13.13
C LYS A 185 12.90 -3.52 13.85
N MET A 186 13.48 -4.73 13.77
CA MET A 186 14.76 -5.03 14.40
C MET A 186 15.89 -4.13 13.88
N LEU A 187 16.01 -3.92 12.57
CA LEU A 187 17.04 -3.04 11.99
C LEU A 187 16.86 -1.58 12.40
N SER A 188 15.62 -1.10 12.46
CA SER A 188 15.32 0.27 12.88
C SER A 188 15.60 0.51 14.37
N GLU A 189 15.34 -0.47 15.24
CA GLU A 189 15.71 -0.37 16.65
C GLU A 189 17.23 -0.30 16.84
N VAL A 190 17.99 -1.06 16.03
CA VAL A 190 19.46 -0.98 16.03
C VAL A 190 19.93 0.38 15.53
N ALA A 191 19.32 0.92 14.47
CA ALA A 191 19.61 2.25 13.94
C ALA A 191 19.39 3.33 15.02
N ALA A 192 18.23 3.34 15.69
CA ALA A 192 17.92 4.28 16.76
C ALA A 192 18.94 4.21 17.92
N LYS A 193 19.35 2.99 18.32
CA LYS A 193 20.38 2.78 19.36
C LYS A 193 21.76 3.28 18.95
N GLN A 194 22.04 3.41 17.65
CA GLN A 194 23.28 3.96 17.10
C GLN A 194 23.16 5.45 16.75
N GLN A 195 22.15 6.14 17.30
CA GLN A 195 21.89 7.57 17.08
C GLN A 195 21.60 7.93 15.62
N THR A 196 21.11 6.98 14.83
CA THR A 196 20.57 7.23 13.49
C THR A 196 19.04 7.19 13.50
N ASP A 197 18.41 7.58 12.40
CA ASP A 197 16.95 7.67 12.34
C ASP A 197 16.27 6.29 12.28
N ALA A 198 15.13 6.18 12.96
CA ALA A 198 14.22 5.04 12.84
C ALA A 198 13.38 5.15 11.56
N LEU A 199 12.98 4.02 11.00
CA LEU A 199 12.04 3.97 9.89
C LEU A 199 10.63 4.36 10.36
N ASN A 200 10.04 5.38 9.75
CA ASN A 200 8.70 5.88 10.08
C ASN A 200 7.57 4.87 9.74
N VAL A 201 7.77 4.04 8.70
CA VAL A 201 6.75 3.10 8.18
C VAL A 201 6.41 1.96 9.15
N ILE A 202 7.27 1.68 10.14
CA ILE A 202 7.09 0.59 11.11
C ILE A 202 5.75 0.71 11.85
N ASN A 203 5.26 1.92 12.09
CA ASN A 203 4.01 2.13 12.80
C ASN A 203 2.74 1.93 11.94
N ARG A 204 2.89 1.84 10.61
CA ARG A 204 1.77 1.76 9.63
C ARG A 204 1.62 0.37 9.02
N LEU A 205 2.72 -0.33 8.78
CA LEU A 205 2.70 -1.64 8.14
C LEU A 205 1.89 -2.71 8.91
N PRO A 206 1.89 -2.76 10.26
CA PRO A 206 1.03 -3.68 11.00
C PRO A 206 -0.46 -3.48 10.72
N LYS A 207 -0.92 -2.22 10.61
CA LYS A 207 -2.32 -1.93 10.25
C LYS A 207 -2.66 -2.44 8.85
N PHE A 208 -1.75 -2.29 7.90
CA PHE A 208 -1.91 -2.82 6.55
C PHE A 208 -1.99 -4.35 6.54
N ILE A 209 -1.04 -5.04 7.21
CA ILE A 209 -1.04 -6.51 7.31
C ILE A 209 -2.34 -6.99 7.94
N GLN A 210 -2.74 -6.38 9.06
CA GLN A 210 -3.97 -6.72 9.75
C GLN A 210 -5.19 -6.52 8.85
N SER A 211 -5.26 -5.44 8.06
CA SER A 211 -6.38 -5.23 7.13
C SER A 211 -6.56 -6.33 6.06
N LEU A 212 -5.54 -7.15 5.83
CA LEU A 212 -5.64 -8.36 5.00
C LEU A 212 -6.27 -9.55 5.77
N GLU A 213 -6.12 -9.59 7.09
CA GLU A 213 -6.60 -10.65 8.00
C GLU A 213 -8.09 -10.51 8.36
N LEU A 214 -8.62 -9.29 8.34
CA LEU A 214 -9.93 -8.98 8.89
C LEU A 214 -11.05 -9.64 8.10
N LYS A 215 -11.66 -10.67 8.70
CA LYS A 215 -12.91 -11.25 8.20
C LYS A 215 -14.10 -10.42 8.65
N THR A 216 -13.99 -9.75 9.81
CA THR A 216 -15.04 -8.87 10.32
C THR A 216 -14.60 -7.56 10.99
N THR A 217 -15.53 -6.60 11.07
CA THR A 217 -15.40 -5.30 11.76
C THR A 217 -15.00 -5.44 13.24
N GLY A 218 -15.36 -6.56 13.89
CA GLY A 218 -14.95 -6.87 15.25
C GLY A 218 -13.48 -7.20 15.42
N GLN A 219 -12.97 -8.03 14.51
CA GLN A 219 -11.54 -8.30 14.43
C GLN A 219 -10.76 -7.01 14.12
N ALA A 220 -11.33 -6.13 13.28
CA ALA A 220 -10.71 -4.85 12.90
C ALA A 220 -10.48 -3.94 14.10
N LEU A 221 -11.52 -3.83 14.92
CA LEU A 221 -11.49 -3.00 16.11
C LEU A 221 -10.58 -3.59 17.19
N ASN A 222 -10.65 -4.90 17.45
CA ASN A 222 -9.77 -5.58 18.40
C ASN A 222 -8.29 -5.42 18.02
N SER A 223 -7.97 -5.55 16.74
CA SER A 223 -6.61 -5.34 16.23
C SER A 223 -6.15 -3.89 16.38
N THR A 224 -7.02 -2.92 16.06
CA THR A 224 -6.73 -1.48 16.25
C THR A 224 -6.46 -1.15 17.72
N VAL A 225 -7.27 -1.71 18.63
CA VAL A 225 -7.11 -1.57 20.09
C VAL A 225 -5.80 -2.23 20.54
N ASN A 226 -5.48 -3.43 20.06
CA ASN A 226 -4.23 -4.12 20.41
C ASN A 226 -2.98 -3.37 19.93
N LEU A 227 -2.98 -2.81 18.72
CA LEU A 227 -1.89 -1.94 18.24
C LEU A 227 -1.72 -0.70 19.12
N PHE A 228 -2.82 -0.09 19.57
CA PHE A 228 -2.75 1.01 20.51
C PHE A 228 -2.22 0.58 21.88
N LYS A 229 -2.63 -0.59 22.41
CA LYS A 229 -2.04 -1.17 23.65
C LYS A 229 -0.53 -1.34 23.50
N GLU A 230 -0.10 -1.91 22.38
CA GLU A 230 1.32 -2.20 22.12
C GLU A 230 2.13 -0.91 21.97
N GLY A 231 1.60 0.09 21.25
CA GLY A 231 2.16 1.43 21.15
C GLY A 231 2.31 2.09 22.52
N ILE A 232 1.26 2.06 23.36
CA ILE A 232 1.30 2.62 24.71
C ILE A 232 2.33 1.90 25.60
N ASN A 233 2.49 0.59 25.45
CA ASN A 233 3.47 -0.18 26.23
C ASN A 233 4.92 0.09 25.79
N ASN A 234 5.15 0.31 24.50
CA ASN A 234 6.49 0.43 23.93
C ASN A 234 6.98 1.90 23.86
N ASP A 235 6.10 2.84 23.50
CA ASP A 235 6.38 4.27 23.39
C ASP A 235 5.11 5.10 23.73
N PRO A 236 4.83 5.32 25.02
CA PRO A 236 3.61 5.99 25.47
C PRO A 236 3.45 7.39 24.90
N ILE A 237 4.53 8.15 24.74
CA ILE A 237 4.48 9.54 24.27
C ILE A 237 4.13 9.57 22.78
N HIS A 238 4.76 8.74 21.95
CA HIS A 238 4.44 8.66 20.53
C HIS A 238 3.04 8.06 20.28
N ALA A 239 2.64 7.06 21.06
CA ALA A 239 1.28 6.50 21.01
C ALA A 239 0.21 7.53 21.38
N LEU A 240 0.50 8.40 22.36
CA LEU A 240 -0.37 9.52 22.71
C LEU A 240 -0.34 10.66 21.68
N LYS A 241 0.80 10.93 21.03
CA LYS A 241 0.87 11.85 19.88
C LYS A 241 0.06 11.35 18.68
N SER A 242 0.00 10.04 18.49
CA SER A 242 -0.72 9.38 17.39
C SER A 242 -2.15 8.94 17.76
N CYS A 243 -2.62 9.25 18.96
CA CYS A 243 -3.96 8.86 19.43
C CYS A 243 -5.09 9.46 18.60
N GLY A 244 -4.87 10.63 17.99
CA GLY A 244 -5.81 11.25 17.05
C GLY A 244 -6.08 10.36 15.83
N GLY A 245 -5.04 9.74 15.28
CA GLY A 245 -5.17 8.80 14.16
C GLY A 245 -5.85 7.49 14.58
N PHE A 246 -5.59 6.99 15.79
CA PHE A 246 -6.33 5.86 16.36
C PHE A 246 -7.83 6.15 16.49
N ILE A 247 -8.19 7.36 16.93
CA ILE A 247 -9.58 7.80 17.06
C ILE A 247 -10.26 7.92 15.68
N GLU A 248 -9.57 8.45 14.69
CA GLU A 248 -10.06 8.52 13.30
C GLU A 248 -10.26 7.11 12.71
N ASP A 249 -9.34 6.19 12.96
CA ASP A 249 -9.44 4.79 12.53
C ASP A 249 -10.66 4.10 13.15
N ILE A 250 -10.91 4.28 14.45
CA ILE A 250 -12.12 3.75 15.12
C ILE A 250 -13.40 4.37 14.57
N GLY A 251 -13.40 5.68 14.33
CA GLY A 251 -14.55 6.39 13.75
C GLY A 251 -14.88 5.95 12.33
N ALA A 252 -13.89 5.53 11.55
CA ALA A 252 -14.06 5.00 10.20
C ALA A 252 -14.58 3.55 10.17
N LEU A 253 -14.40 2.78 11.25
CA LEU A 253 -14.80 1.37 11.33
C LEU A 253 -16.30 1.16 11.59
N GLY A 254 -16.99 2.13 12.20
CA GLY A 254 -18.41 2.04 12.50
C GLY A 254 -19.17 3.15 11.77
N GLY A 255 -19.90 2.81 10.70
CA GLY A 255 -20.80 3.73 9.96
C GLY A 255 -21.89 4.43 10.81
N ASN A 256 -21.82 4.31 12.13
CA ASN A 256 -22.55 5.09 13.11
C ASN A 256 -21.56 5.58 14.20
N ALA A 257 -20.67 6.51 13.83
CA ALA A 257 -19.61 7.06 14.68
C ALA A 257 -20.09 7.52 16.07
N LYS A 258 -21.37 7.87 16.20
CA LYS A 258 -21.98 8.30 17.47
C LYS A 258 -22.10 7.15 18.49
N GLY A 259 -22.50 5.95 18.07
CA GLY A 259 -22.66 4.80 18.98
C GLY A 259 -21.33 4.30 19.53
N VAL A 260 -20.29 4.26 18.69
CA VAL A 260 -18.94 3.85 19.08
C VAL A 260 -18.29 4.86 20.04
N VAL A 261 -18.53 6.16 19.83
CA VAL A 261 -18.06 7.23 20.72
C VAL A 261 -18.80 7.23 22.06
N ASP A 262 -20.11 7.00 22.05
CA ASP A 262 -20.93 6.90 23.26
C ASP A 262 -20.51 5.68 24.11
N GLU A 263 -20.25 4.53 23.47
CA GLU A 263 -19.72 3.32 24.14
C GLU A 263 -18.26 3.48 24.61
N PHE A 264 -17.40 4.14 23.83
CA PHE A 264 -16.03 4.47 24.26
C PHE A 264 -16.03 5.38 25.50
N ASN A 265 -16.90 6.39 25.53
CA ASN A 265 -17.04 7.29 26.69
C ASN A 265 -17.66 6.58 27.91
N ALA A 266 -18.62 5.69 27.71
CA ALA A 266 -19.17 4.84 28.77
C ALA A 266 -18.09 3.93 29.38
N PHE A 267 -17.24 3.34 28.54
CA PHE A 267 -16.13 2.50 28.97
C PHE A 267 -15.09 3.25 29.84
N PHE A 268 -14.69 4.47 29.45
CA PHE A 268 -13.78 5.28 30.28
C PHE A 268 -14.45 5.80 31.57
N SER A 269 -15.77 5.90 31.59
CA SER A 269 -16.54 6.24 32.79
C SER A 269 -16.52 5.09 33.81
N ASP A 270 -16.52 3.84 33.34
CA ASP A 270 -16.38 2.63 34.19
C ASP A 270 -14.91 2.27 34.50
N ALA A 271 -13.95 2.67 33.66
CA ALA A 271 -12.52 2.44 33.86
C ALA A 271 -11.85 3.56 34.68
N LYS A 272 -12.35 3.79 35.90
CA LYS A 272 -11.88 4.83 36.84
C LYS A 272 -10.35 4.87 37.01
N ASP A 273 -9.71 3.71 36.97
CA ASP A 273 -8.26 3.55 37.13
C ASP A 273 -7.45 3.97 35.89
N ALA A 274 -8.00 3.83 34.68
CA ALA A 274 -7.35 4.28 33.44
C ALA A 274 -7.30 5.82 33.36
N LEU A 275 -8.34 6.45 33.89
CA LEU A 275 -8.47 7.90 33.96
C LEU A 275 -7.49 8.51 34.98
N GLU A 276 -7.32 7.87 36.15
CA GLU A 276 -6.32 8.29 37.15
C GLU A 276 -4.88 8.09 36.65
N ASN A 277 -4.60 7.06 35.85
CA ASN A 277 -3.27 6.88 35.23
C ASN A 277 -2.95 7.94 34.17
N LEU A 278 -3.92 8.30 33.32
CA LEU A 278 -3.75 9.37 32.34
C LEU A 278 -3.61 10.74 33.04
N LYS A 279 -4.32 10.95 34.14
CA LYS A 279 -4.16 12.11 35.02
C LYS A 279 -2.78 12.15 35.68
N ALA A 280 -2.27 11.02 36.19
CA ALA A 280 -0.92 10.94 36.75
C ALA A 280 0.17 11.20 35.70
N PHE A 281 -0.04 10.76 34.45
CA PHE A 281 0.84 11.12 33.33
C PHE A 281 0.79 12.62 33.04
N ILE A 282 -0.41 13.21 32.97
CA ILE A 282 -0.58 14.66 32.78
C ILE A 282 0.08 15.43 33.93
N GLU A 283 -0.07 14.99 35.17
CA GLU A 283 0.58 15.58 36.36
C GLU A 283 2.10 15.50 36.30
N ASN A 284 2.65 14.39 35.84
CA ASN A 284 4.10 14.24 35.66
C ASN A 284 4.64 15.18 34.57
N VAL A 285 3.88 15.39 33.49
CA VAL A 285 4.22 16.35 32.43
C VAL A 285 4.00 17.80 32.88
N GLU A 286 3.02 18.07 33.75
CA GLU A 286 2.83 19.38 34.41
C GLU A 286 4.04 19.72 35.30
N GLU A 287 4.60 18.73 35.98
CA GLU A 287 5.73 18.89 36.90
C GLU A 287 7.08 19.01 36.17
N HIS A 288 7.26 18.32 35.05
CA HIS A 288 8.57 18.17 34.38
C HIS A 288 8.66 18.68 32.92
N GLY A 289 7.56 19.14 32.31
CA GLY A 289 7.52 19.60 30.91
C GLY A 289 7.80 21.10 30.71
N ALA A 290 7.99 21.54 29.46
CA ALA A 290 8.13 22.95 29.09
C ALA A 290 6.84 23.77 29.39
N ASP A 291 6.97 25.04 29.80
CA ASP A 291 5.86 25.87 30.31
C ASP A 291 4.68 26.03 29.34
N ILE A 292 4.92 25.91 28.03
CA ILE A 292 3.91 25.96 26.96
C ILE A 292 2.96 24.75 27.01
N VAL A 293 3.44 23.59 27.49
CA VAL A 293 2.70 22.33 27.55
C VAL A 293 1.81 22.27 28.80
N LYS A 294 2.28 22.84 29.92
CA LYS A 294 1.61 22.86 31.23
C LYS A 294 0.20 23.45 31.19
N GLY A 295 0.07 24.67 30.64
CA GLY A 295 -1.21 25.38 30.64
C GLY A 295 -2.29 24.72 29.76
N LYS A 296 -1.87 24.02 28.70
CA LYS A 296 -2.79 23.32 27.78
C LYS A 296 -3.24 21.97 28.35
N LEU A 297 -2.34 21.19 28.94
CA LEU A 297 -2.67 19.90 29.56
C LEU A 297 -3.51 20.03 30.84
N ALA A 298 -3.30 21.08 31.64
CA ALA A 298 -4.11 21.34 32.84
C ALA A 298 -5.61 21.50 32.52
N SER A 299 -5.92 22.19 31.42
CA SER A 299 -7.31 22.38 30.98
C SER A 299 -7.99 21.08 30.53
N ILE A 300 -7.21 20.10 30.09
CA ILE A 300 -7.67 18.79 29.63
C ILE A 300 -7.87 17.84 30.82
N LYS A 301 -6.97 17.91 31.82
CA LYS A 301 -7.04 17.16 33.08
C LYS A 301 -8.39 17.34 33.80
N ASP A 302 -8.90 18.56 33.84
CA ASP A 302 -10.19 18.85 34.51
C ASP A 302 -11.42 18.36 33.70
N ARG A 303 -11.27 18.09 32.40
CA ARG A 303 -12.35 17.69 31.49
C ARG A 303 -12.39 16.20 31.19
N ILE A 304 -11.31 15.49 31.46
CA ILE A 304 -11.14 14.06 31.16
C ILE A 304 -12.25 13.20 31.78
N HIS A 305 -12.74 13.54 32.97
CA HIS A 305 -13.85 12.85 33.64
C HIS A 305 -15.21 13.03 32.97
N LYS A 306 -15.40 14.10 32.17
CA LYS A 306 -16.69 14.45 31.55
C LYS A 306 -16.78 14.00 30.09
N ASN A 307 -15.66 14.02 29.37
CA ASN A 307 -15.59 13.55 27.98
C ASN A 307 -14.17 13.01 27.69
N PRO A 308 -13.88 11.77 28.11
CA PRO A 308 -12.57 11.14 27.95
C PRO A 308 -12.11 11.11 26.49
N PHE A 309 -13.02 10.83 25.55
CA PHE A 309 -12.73 10.75 24.13
C PHE A 309 -12.24 12.08 23.54
N GLU A 310 -12.99 13.18 23.75
CA GLU A 310 -12.54 14.50 23.28
C GLU A 310 -11.31 14.99 24.04
N SER A 311 -11.15 14.60 25.31
CA SER A 311 -9.97 14.96 26.11
C SER A 311 -8.69 14.30 25.57
N ILE A 312 -8.72 13.01 25.24
CA ILE A 312 -7.57 12.30 24.63
C ILE A 312 -7.21 12.90 23.26
N LYS A 313 -8.22 13.24 22.46
CA LYS A 313 -8.05 13.92 21.17
C LYS A 313 -7.42 15.31 21.32
N GLU A 314 -7.80 16.06 22.36
CA GLU A 314 -7.15 17.32 22.71
C GLU A 314 -5.71 17.12 23.20
N VAL A 315 -5.42 16.08 23.98
CA VAL A 315 -4.03 15.72 24.36
C VAL A 315 -3.18 15.47 23.12
N GLY A 316 -3.67 14.67 22.17
CA GLY A 316 -2.97 14.41 20.90
C GLY A 316 -2.68 15.70 20.12
N LYS A 317 -3.64 16.63 20.04
CA LYS A 317 -3.47 17.95 19.41
C LYS A 317 -2.47 18.86 20.12
N VAL A 318 -2.43 18.79 21.46
CA VAL A 318 -1.47 19.55 22.26
C VAL A 318 -0.06 19.00 22.05
N LEU A 319 0.10 17.67 22.10
CA LEU A 319 1.39 17.00 21.98
C LEU A 319 1.95 16.93 20.55
N ALA A 320 1.08 16.97 19.53
CA ALA A 320 1.49 17.04 18.12
C ALA A 320 2.32 18.29 17.79
N ASN A 321 2.13 19.37 18.56
CA ASN A 321 2.83 20.64 18.40
C ASN A 321 4.07 20.80 19.31
N VAL A 322 4.50 19.73 19.98
CA VAL A 322 5.64 19.74 20.91
C VAL A 322 6.78 18.93 20.30
N GLU A 323 7.98 19.51 20.18
CA GLU A 323 9.15 18.78 19.69
C GLU A 323 9.58 17.74 20.74
N THR A 324 10.07 16.57 20.32
CA THR A 324 10.53 15.53 21.27
C THR A 324 11.70 15.99 22.14
N LYS A 325 12.43 17.03 21.71
CA LYS A 325 13.53 17.67 22.45
C LYS A 325 13.06 18.61 23.55
N ASP A 326 11.79 19.03 23.55
CA ASP A 326 11.20 19.87 24.62
C ASP A 326 10.84 19.07 25.88
N PHE A 327 10.97 17.74 25.82
CA PHE A 327 10.91 16.82 26.95
C PHE A 327 12.33 16.45 27.41
N ASP A 328 13.16 17.45 27.68
CA ASP A 328 14.52 17.21 28.17
C ASP A 328 14.46 16.91 29.69
N LEU A 329 14.27 15.63 30.04
CA LEU A 329 14.53 15.18 31.41
C LEU A 329 15.01 13.72 31.44
N MET A 330 16.32 13.59 31.66
CA MET A 330 17.00 12.57 32.45
C MET A 330 16.10 11.47 33.04
N SER A 331 16.22 10.25 32.49
CA SER A 331 15.97 9.02 33.23
C SER A 331 17.07 8.02 32.91
N VAL A 332 18.12 8.13 33.73
CA VAL A 332 19.06 7.06 34.02
C VAL A 332 18.25 5.80 34.41
N CYS A 333 18.54 4.69 33.73
CA CYS A 333 18.34 3.31 34.19
C CYS A 333 17.38 3.13 35.39
N GLY A 334 16.12 2.77 35.14
CA GLY A 334 15.22 2.45 36.25
C GLY A 334 13.86 1.97 35.78
N THR A 335 13.71 0.65 35.75
CA THR A 335 12.43 -0.05 35.83
C THR A 335 11.43 0.65 36.75
N PHE A 336 10.20 0.79 36.27
CA PHE A 336 9.00 1.02 37.08
C PHE A 336 8.97 0.05 38.28
N SER A 337 9.48 0.44 39.45
CA SER A 337 9.15 -0.25 40.69
C SER A 337 9.38 0.63 41.93
N LYS A 338 8.27 0.86 42.65
CA LYS A 338 8.04 0.99 44.11
C LYS A 338 7.03 2.12 44.34
N GLY A 339 5.83 1.89 44.85
CA GLY A 339 5.21 0.67 45.37
C GLY A 339 3.73 0.91 45.69
N SER A 340 3.12 -0.10 46.31
CA SER A 340 1.70 -0.29 46.66
C SER A 340 0.72 -0.61 45.52
N LYS A 341 0.18 -1.83 45.62
CA LYS A 341 -0.84 -2.51 44.82
C LYS A 341 -1.88 -1.58 44.16
N LEU A 342 -1.80 -1.46 42.85
CA LEU A 342 -2.93 -1.25 41.95
C LEU A 342 -2.78 -2.24 40.81
N GLU A 343 -3.54 -3.33 40.86
CA GLU A 343 -3.55 -4.42 39.88
C GLU A 343 -4.35 -4.06 38.62
N VAL A 344 -4.34 -2.81 38.16
CA VAL A 344 -5.01 -2.39 36.93
C VAL A 344 -4.10 -1.44 36.16
N SER A 345 -3.29 -2.02 35.27
CA SER A 345 -2.58 -1.29 34.22
C SER A 345 -3.57 -0.82 33.15
N PRO A 346 -3.28 0.26 32.38
CA PRO A 346 -4.06 0.64 31.20
C PRO A 346 -4.33 -0.54 30.25
N SER A 347 -3.42 -1.52 30.21
CA SER A 347 -3.59 -2.77 29.47
C SER A 347 -4.69 -3.70 29.99
N LYS A 348 -5.02 -3.71 31.29
CA LYS A 348 -6.14 -4.50 31.85
C LYS A 348 -7.49 -3.89 31.51
N ALA A 349 -7.61 -2.56 31.58
CA ALA A 349 -8.79 -1.84 31.11
C ALA A 349 -8.99 -2.07 29.61
N LEU A 350 -7.96 -1.85 28.78
CA LEU A 350 -8.08 -2.08 27.34
C LEU A 350 -8.34 -3.57 26.96
N SER A 351 -8.07 -4.53 27.86
CA SER A 351 -8.41 -5.95 27.68
C SER A 351 -9.87 -6.30 28.00
N SER A 352 -10.56 -5.55 28.86
CA SER A 352 -12.01 -5.71 29.03
C SER A 352 -12.79 -5.12 27.85
N LEU A 353 -12.26 -4.07 27.21
CA LEU A 353 -12.79 -3.54 25.94
C LEU A 353 -12.77 -4.60 24.82
N GLN A 354 -11.69 -5.39 24.74
CA GLN A 354 -11.57 -6.49 23.79
C GLN A 354 -12.67 -7.55 23.99
N GLY A 355 -12.92 -7.98 25.24
CA GLY A 355 -13.97 -8.96 25.54
C GLY A 355 -15.39 -8.47 25.27
N PHE A 356 -15.66 -7.16 25.46
CA PHE A 356 -16.94 -6.54 25.11
C PHE A 356 -17.16 -6.51 23.59
N MET A 357 -16.14 -6.10 22.83
CA MET A 357 -16.22 -6.02 21.37
C MET A 357 -16.37 -7.40 20.72
N GLU A 358 -15.71 -8.44 21.25
CA GLU A 358 -15.90 -9.84 20.82
C GLU A 358 -17.37 -10.29 20.98
N GLY A 359 -18.04 -9.89 22.06
CA GLY A 359 -19.45 -10.20 22.30
C GLY A 359 -20.42 -9.44 21.39
N TYR A 360 -20.16 -8.15 21.12
CA TYR A 360 -20.96 -7.34 20.21
C TYR A 360 -20.92 -7.87 18.77
N THR A 361 -19.75 -8.35 18.34
CA THR A 361 -19.53 -8.80 16.96
C THR A 361 -20.06 -10.21 16.72
N GLN A 362 -20.01 -11.08 17.74
CA GLN A 362 -20.74 -12.36 17.71
C GLN A 362 -22.27 -12.14 17.58
N GLY A 363 -22.81 -11.06 18.15
CA GLY A 363 -24.22 -10.67 18.00
C GLY A 363 -24.60 -10.23 16.58
N LEU A 364 -23.69 -9.56 15.86
CA LEU A 364 -23.89 -9.15 14.46
C LEU A 364 -23.69 -10.30 13.46
N GLU A 365 -22.79 -11.25 13.75
CA GLU A 365 -22.53 -12.44 12.93
C GLU A 365 -23.63 -13.51 13.05
N SER A 366 -24.24 -13.63 14.23
CA SER A 366 -25.35 -14.55 14.51
C SER A 366 -26.73 -14.00 14.15
N SER A 367 -26.80 -12.75 13.67
CA SER A 367 -28.04 -12.14 13.18
C SER A 367 -28.53 -12.81 11.90
N SER A 368 -29.84 -13.03 11.82
CA SER A 368 -30.52 -13.54 10.62
C SER A 368 -30.72 -12.48 9.52
N ASP A 369 -30.31 -11.23 9.77
CA ASP A 369 -30.41 -10.12 8.81
C ASP A 369 -29.16 -10.03 7.90
N THR A 370 -29.36 -10.24 6.61
CA THR A 370 -28.31 -10.24 5.58
C THR A 370 -27.56 -8.90 5.51
N LYS A 371 -28.20 -7.78 5.85
CA LYS A 371 -27.54 -6.46 5.90
C LYS A 371 -26.61 -6.31 7.10
N GLN A 372 -26.91 -6.94 8.22
CA GLN A 372 -26.06 -6.95 9.42
C GLN A 372 -24.86 -7.89 9.25
N GLN A 373 -25.05 -9.03 8.55
CA GLN A 373 -23.95 -9.88 8.09
C GLN A 373 -23.02 -9.21 7.08
N GLU A 374 -23.56 -8.42 6.14
CA GLU A 374 -22.75 -7.61 5.23
C GLU A 374 -21.98 -6.51 5.95
N GLN A 375 -22.58 -5.83 6.94
CA GLN A 375 -21.88 -4.87 7.81
C GLN A 375 -20.73 -5.50 8.60
N GLY A 376 -20.86 -6.78 8.97
CA GLY A 376 -19.78 -7.56 9.56
C GLY A 376 -18.61 -7.81 8.61
N LYS A 377 -18.85 -7.98 7.30
CA LYS A 377 -17.82 -8.35 6.29
C LYS A 377 -17.12 -7.18 5.59
N ILE A 378 -17.39 -5.94 6.01
CA ILE A 378 -16.87 -4.74 5.34
C ILE A 378 -15.77 -4.12 6.19
N PHE A 379 -14.55 -4.66 6.05
CA PHE A 379 -13.37 -3.83 6.14
C PHE A 379 -12.20 -4.46 5.37
N ARG A 380 -12.24 -4.26 4.06
CA ARG A 380 -11.00 -4.13 3.31
C ARG A 380 -11.03 -2.70 2.81
N GLN A 381 -10.07 -1.88 3.25
CA GLN A 381 -9.71 -0.70 2.46
C GLN A 381 -9.56 -1.16 1.00
N ALA A 382 -9.83 -0.30 0.02
CA ALA A 382 -9.64 -0.66 -1.38
C ALA A 382 -8.14 -0.88 -1.64
N LEU A 383 -7.64 -2.06 -1.30
CA LEU A 383 -6.24 -2.46 -1.32
C LEU A 383 -5.99 -3.33 -2.54
N MET A 384 -4.82 -3.17 -3.14
CA MET A 384 -4.32 -4.08 -4.16
C MET A 384 -3.14 -4.86 -3.58
N LEU A 385 -3.22 -6.18 -3.58
CA LEU A 385 -2.12 -7.07 -3.18
C LEU A 385 -1.63 -7.87 -4.38
N LEU A 386 -0.35 -7.72 -4.70
CA LEU A 386 0.37 -8.54 -5.68
C LEU A 386 1.21 -9.55 -4.93
N ALA A 387 0.95 -10.85 -5.12
CA ALA A 387 1.59 -11.91 -4.34
C ALA A 387 2.04 -13.08 -5.23
N SER A 388 3.27 -13.54 -5.06
CA SER A 388 3.83 -14.66 -5.84
C SER A 388 4.89 -15.41 -5.05
N PRO A 389 4.84 -16.76 -4.96
CA PRO A 389 5.88 -17.54 -4.31
C PRO A 389 7.21 -17.55 -5.09
N ASN A 390 7.18 -17.28 -6.40
CA ASN A 390 8.34 -17.44 -7.29
C ASN A 390 8.83 -16.10 -7.88
N GLY A 391 8.54 -14.98 -7.21
CA GLY A 391 8.99 -13.65 -7.58
C GLY A 391 7.98 -12.83 -8.41
N ILE A 392 8.26 -11.54 -8.51
CA ILE A 392 7.47 -10.54 -9.25
C ILE A 392 8.45 -9.70 -10.07
N ALA A 393 8.16 -9.48 -11.36
CA ALA A 393 8.95 -8.63 -12.23
C ALA A 393 8.10 -7.47 -12.76
N LEU A 394 8.65 -6.25 -12.70
CA LEU A 394 8.07 -5.04 -13.30
C LEU A 394 9.02 -4.57 -14.40
N THR A 395 8.59 -4.56 -15.66
CA THR A 395 9.45 -4.25 -16.80
C THR A 395 8.70 -3.45 -17.86
N THR A 396 9.40 -2.52 -18.51
CA THR A 396 8.89 -1.71 -19.62
C THR A 396 10.09 -1.14 -20.39
N PRO A 397 10.00 -0.93 -21.71
CA PRO A 397 11.01 -0.17 -22.46
C PRO A 397 11.02 1.33 -22.12
N GLU A 398 9.98 1.83 -21.44
CA GLU A 398 9.87 3.23 -21.02
C GLU A 398 10.14 3.38 -19.51
N ASN A 399 9.25 4.09 -18.79
CA ASN A 399 9.47 4.47 -17.40
C ASN A 399 8.62 3.61 -16.44
N ILE A 400 9.20 3.29 -15.28
CA ILE A 400 8.47 2.82 -14.10
C ILE A 400 8.44 3.98 -13.11
N ILE A 401 7.25 4.38 -12.66
CA ILE A 401 7.07 5.43 -11.65
C ILE A 401 6.43 4.78 -10.42
N LEU A 402 7.11 4.86 -9.28
CA LEU A 402 6.59 4.46 -7.98
C LEU A 402 6.37 5.73 -7.15
N GLN A 403 5.11 6.03 -6.83
CA GLN A 403 4.73 7.23 -6.10
C GLN A 403 3.69 6.88 -5.04
N ALA A 404 3.85 7.44 -3.85
CA ALA A 404 2.87 7.43 -2.78
C ALA A 404 2.79 8.82 -2.15
N SER A 405 1.60 9.27 -1.76
CA SER A 405 1.42 10.56 -1.07
C SER A 405 1.90 10.56 0.38
N GLN A 406 2.19 9.36 0.92
CA GLN A 406 2.73 9.17 2.26
C GLN A 406 4.15 8.62 2.17
N ASP A 407 4.32 7.30 2.22
CA ASP A 407 5.61 6.64 2.27
C ASP A 407 5.73 5.56 1.20
N ILE A 408 6.94 5.37 0.67
CA ILE A 408 7.35 4.17 -0.07
C ILE A 408 8.34 3.43 0.82
N ALA A 409 8.05 2.17 1.12
CA ALA A 409 8.93 1.31 1.91
C ALA A 409 9.40 0.12 1.08
N GLU A 410 10.71 -0.04 1.02
CA GLU A 410 11.38 -1.16 0.35
C GLU A 410 12.13 -1.98 1.38
N SER A 411 11.88 -3.29 1.42
CA SER A 411 12.58 -4.21 2.31
C SER A 411 12.87 -5.53 1.62
N ALA A 412 13.97 -6.15 2.01
CA ALA A 412 14.37 -7.47 1.55
C ALA A 412 15.09 -8.20 2.68
N SER A 413 14.80 -9.49 2.87
CA SER A 413 15.60 -10.35 3.76
C SER A 413 17.03 -10.58 3.23
N GLY A 414 17.22 -10.43 1.92
CA GLY A 414 18.51 -10.51 1.24
C GLY A 414 19.16 -9.14 1.05
N SER A 415 19.15 -8.63 -0.18
CA SER A 415 19.77 -7.34 -0.51
C SER A 415 18.86 -6.53 -1.43
N ILE A 416 18.85 -5.21 -1.22
CA ILE A 416 18.30 -4.26 -2.19
C ILE A 416 19.46 -3.87 -3.11
N ASN A 417 19.30 -4.12 -4.42
CA ASN A 417 20.30 -3.82 -5.42
C ASN A 417 19.80 -2.70 -6.33
N LEU A 418 20.48 -1.55 -6.33
CA LEU A 418 20.18 -0.42 -7.19
C LEU A 418 21.26 -0.29 -8.26
N SER A 419 20.87 -0.29 -9.53
CA SER A 419 21.79 -0.17 -10.66
C SER A 419 21.20 0.72 -11.74
N ALA A 420 22.01 1.66 -12.24
CA ALA A 420 21.64 2.55 -13.32
C ALA A 420 22.82 2.72 -14.27
N GLN A 421 22.55 2.77 -15.58
CA GLN A 421 23.59 3.02 -16.59
C GLN A 421 24.08 4.46 -16.59
N LYS A 422 23.22 5.40 -16.19
CA LYS A 422 23.54 6.83 -16.14
C LYS A 422 23.76 7.27 -14.71
N ASN A 423 22.67 7.51 -13.97
CA ASN A 423 22.72 8.18 -12.68
C ASN A 423 21.82 7.50 -11.67
N ILE A 424 22.21 7.54 -10.39
CA ILE A 424 21.32 7.37 -9.25
C ILE A 424 21.25 8.73 -8.55
N ILE A 425 20.05 9.32 -8.48
CA ILE A 425 19.83 10.65 -7.89
C ILE A 425 18.84 10.49 -6.75
N GLY A 426 19.24 10.89 -5.54
CA GLY A 426 18.38 10.94 -4.36
C GLY A 426 18.26 12.38 -3.87
N HIS A 427 17.05 12.81 -3.54
CA HIS A 427 16.77 14.08 -2.89
C HIS A 427 15.73 13.85 -1.79
N ALA A 428 15.84 14.60 -0.71
CA ALA A 428 14.88 14.61 0.38
C ALA A 428 14.72 16.06 0.85
N GLN A 429 13.51 16.44 1.23
CA GLN A 429 13.23 17.79 1.75
C GLN A 429 13.82 17.97 3.16
N ASP A 430 13.70 16.95 4.01
CA ASP A 430 14.17 16.99 5.40
C ASP A 430 15.61 16.43 5.49
N LYS A 431 15.79 15.11 5.28
CA LYS A 431 17.09 14.46 5.46
C LYS A 431 17.30 13.20 4.63
N ILE A 432 18.58 12.86 4.43
CA ILE A 432 19.04 11.56 3.94
C ILE A 432 19.82 10.89 5.07
N SER A 433 19.41 9.69 5.47
CA SER A 433 20.02 8.92 6.56
C SER A 433 20.46 7.55 6.05
N LEU A 434 21.74 7.22 6.18
CA LEU A 434 22.34 5.97 5.68
C LEU A 434 23.02 5.23 6.82
N PHE A 435 22.57 4.01 7.10
CA PHE A 435 23.06 3.20 8.22
C PHE A 435 23.49 1.81 7.77
N ALA A 436 24.67 1.37 8.24
CA ALA A 436 25.21 0.03 8.00
C ALA A 436 25.63 -0.62 9.33
N ALA A 437 24.83 -1.58 9.81
CA ALA A 437 24.98 -2.14 11.16
C ALA A 437 26.25 -2.97 11.39
N GLN A 438 26.80 -3.61 10.34
CA GLN A 438 27.86 -4.62 10.52
C GLN A 438 29.11 -4.39 9.67
N LYS A 439 28.96 -4.20 8.35
CA LYS A 439 30.09 -4.21 7.40
C LYS A 439 30.56 -2.82 6.94
N GLY A 440 30.01 -1.76 7.54
CA GLY A 440 30.38 -0.37 7.29
C GLY A 440 29.83 0.20 5.98
N LEU A 441 30.11 1.49 5.76
CA LEU A 441 29.73 2.25 4.56
C LEU A 441 30.93 2.33 3.60
N ARG A 442 30.66 2.21 2.30
CA ARG A 442 31.66 2.35 1.23
C ARG A 442 31.13 3.31 0.16
N ALA A 443 31.90 4.36 -0.12
CA ALA A 443 31.61 5.33 -1.18
C ALA A 443 32.86 5.49 -2.05
N TYR A 444 32.77 5.17 -3.34
CA TYR A 444 33.88 5.24 -4.29
C TYR A 444 33.44 5.95 -5.57
N ALA A 445 34.23 6.91 -6.03
CA ALA A 445 34.17 7.43 -7.39
C ALA A 445 35.33 6.83 -8.19
N ALA A 446 35.06 5.90 -9.10
CA ALA A 446 36.11 5.28 -9.92
C ALA A 446 36.79 6.30 -10.86
N LYS A 447 36.02 7.29 -11.31
CA LYS A 447 36.46 8.48 -12.04
C LYS A 447 35.61 9.66 -11.56
N GLY A 448 36.15 10.87 -11.67
CA GLY A 448 35.48 12.09 -11.21
C GLY A 448 35.66 12.35 -9.71
N LYS A 449 35.19 13.51 -9.25
CA LYS A 449 35.34 13.96 -7.87
C LYS A 449 34.35 13.26 -6.93
N LEU A 450 34.79 12.95 -5.72
CA LEU A 450 33.90 12.76 -4.58
C LEU A 450 33.75 14.11 -3.89
N GLU A 451 32.52 14.61 -3.80
CA GLU A 451 32.22 15.93 -3.22
C GLU A 451 31.29 15.77 -2.01
N LEU A 452 31.69 16.37 -0.89
CA LEU A 452 30.93 16.41 0.36
C LEU A 452 30.81 17.87 0.79
N GLN A 453 29.58 18.35 0.96
CA GLN A 453 29.30 19.74 1.35
C GLN A 453 28.16 19.76 2.36
N ALA A 454 28.34 20.50 3.45
CA ALA A 454 27.27 21.01 4.27
C ALA A 454 27.15 22.51 3.97
N GLN A 455 26.12 22.91 3.21
CA GLN A 455 26.04 24.26 2.62
C GLN A 455 25.72 25.35 3.65
N ASP A 456 25.08 24.99 4.76
CA ASP A 456 24.68 25.89 5.84
C ASP A 456 24.94 25.30 7.24
N ASP A 457 25.65 24.17 7.34
CA ASP A 457 25.91 23.49 8.62
C ASP A 457 27.31 22.85 8.62
N ALA A 458 27.63 22.12 9.69
CA ALA A 458 28.91 21.46 9.89
C ALA A 458 29.01 20.12 9.14
N ILE A 459 30.24 19.78 8.74
CA ILE A 459 30.62 18.40 8.42
C ILE A 459 31.29 17.81 9.66
N GLU A 460 30.71 16.76 10.23
CA GLU A 460 31.27 16.01 11.35
C GLU A 460 31.79 14.64 10.89
N ALA A 461 33.08 14.36 11.15
CA ALA A 461 33.72 13.10 10.83
C ALA A 461 34.34 12.49 12.10
N ILE A 462 33.65 11.51 12.68
CA ILE A 462 34.08 10.84 13.92
C ILE A 462 34.41 9.37 13.63
N ALA A 463 35.56 8.91 14.12
CA ALA A 463 35.92 7.50 14.14
C ALA A 463 36.44 7.09 15.52
N ARG A 464 35.96 5.94 16.03
CA ARG A 464 36.48 5.36 17.30
C ARG A 464 37.96 5.00 17.23
N LYS A 465 38.45 4.66 16.03
CA LYS A 465 39.83 4.26 15.81
C LYS A 465 40.61 5.39 15.14
N VAL A 466 40.81 5.30 13.83
CA VAL A 466 41.71 6.18 13.09
C VAL A 466 40.92 6.87 11.99
N ILE A 467 41.13 8.18 11.85
CA ILE A 467 40.77 8.94 10.64
C ILE A 467 42.04 9.04 9.80
N LYS A 468 41.96 8.62 8.53
CA LYS A 468 43.05 8.75 7.56
C LYS A 468 42.63 9.70 6.44
N ILE A 469 43.38 10.79 6.27
CA ILE A 469 43.25 11.72 5.14
C ILE A 469 44.55 11.60 4.35
N ILE A 470 44.47 11.06 3.13
CA ILE A 470 45.64 10.72 2.32
C ILE A 470 45.38 11.22 0.90
N SER A 471 46.29 12.04 0.39
CA SER A 471 46.47 12.27 -1.05
C SER A 471 47.69 11.46 -1.49
N THR A 472 47.53 10.58 -2.48
CA THR A 472 48.61 9.66 -2.91
C THR A 472 49.55 10.28 -3.94
N GLU A 473 49.07 11.27 -4.69
CA GLU A 473 49.79 11.85 -5.83
C GLU A 473 49.98 13.37 -5.73
N ASP A 474 49.21 14.05 -4.88
CA ASP A 474 49.20 15.52 -4.80
C ASP A 474 49.07 15.99 -3.33
N LYS A 475 48.54 17.19 -3.10
CA LYS A 475 48.42 17.83 -1.79
C LYS A 475 47.17 17.44 -1.00
N ILE A 476 47.24 17.64 0.31
CA ILE A 476 46.09 17.80 1.20
C ILE A 476 45.98 19.29 1.51
N GLU A 477 44.81 19.88 1.28
CA GLU A 477 44.56 21.31 1.51
C GLU A 477 43.53 21.49 2.63
N LEU A 478 43.92 22.26 3.65
CA LEU A 478 43.07 22.65 4.76
C LEU A 478 43.04 24.18 4.81
N SER A 479 41.86 24.76 4.65
CA SER A 479 41.66 26.20 4.66
C SER A 479 40.45 26.56 5.50
N SER A 480 40.55 27.63 6.28
CA SER A 480 39.46 28.18 7.07
C SER A 480 39.48 29.70 6.97
N ALA A 481 38.31 30.31 6.84
CA ALA A 481 38.19 31.77 6.84
C ALA A 481 38.48 32.38 8.22
N LYS A 482 38.38 31.59 9.29
CA LYS A 482 38.53 32.05 10.68
C LYS A 482 39.73 31.42 11.38
N GLU A 483 39.72 30.09 11.49
CA GLU A 483 40.68 29.36 12.31
C GLU A 483 40.78 27.88 11.90
N ILE A 484 42.00 27.35 11.92
CA ILE A 484 42.29 25.92 11.94
C ILE A 484 42.87 25.59 13.32
N ASP A 485 42.22 24.66 14.03
CA ASP A 485 42.59 24.26 15.40
C ASP A 485 42.78 22.74 15.48
N ILE A 486 44.04 22.31 15.66
CA ILE A 486 44.42 20.89 15.75
C ILE A 486 44.84 20.59 17.18
N LYS A 487 44.08 19.73 17.87
CA LYS A 487 44.33 19.33 19.26
C LYS A 487 44.68 17.85 19.35
N ALA A 488 45.68 17.52 20.16
CA ALA A 488 46.04 16.14 20.48
C ALA A 488 46.75 16.04 21.84
N GLY A 489 46.24 15.21 22.74
CA GLY A 489 46.94 14.85 23.99
C GLY A 489 47.38 16.04 24.86
N GLY A 490 46.60 17.12 24.90
CA GLY A 490 46.94 18.36 25.63
C GLY A 490 47.90 19.32 24.89
N SER A 491 48.26 19.01 23.64
CA SER A 491 48.97 19.92 22.72
C SER A 491 48.02 20.47 21.66
N GLN A 492 48.33 21.65 21.13
CA GLN A 492 47.49 22.37 20.18
C GLN A 492 48.34 23.13 19.15
N LEU A 493 47.89 23.12 17.89
CA LEU A 493 48.33 24.01 16.81
C LEU A 493 47.12 24.86 16.35
N ILE A 494 47.25 26.18 16.42
CA ILE A 494 46.24 27.14 15.93
C ILE A 494 46.83 27.93 14.76
N VAL A 495 46.09 28.04 13.67
CA VAL A 495 46.37 28.93 12.54
C VAL A 495 45.16 29.84 12.32
N ASN A 496 45.34 31.15 12.48
CA ASN A 496 44.27 32.14 12.31
C ASN A 496 44.83 33.52 11.90
N GLY A 497 43.98 34.55 11.84
CA GLY A 497 44.38 35.91 11.46
C GLY A 497 45.41 36.59 12.37
N ASN A 498 45.63 36.07 13.59
CA ASN A 498 46.63 36.59 14.52
C ASN A 498 48.01 35.91 14.36
N GLY A 499 48.11 34.87 13.53
CA GLY A 499 49.36 34.14 13.24
C GLY A 499 49.25 32.63 13.49
N VAL A 500 50.41 32.01 13.76
CA VAL A 500 50.56 30.57 14.02
C VAL A 500 51.00 30.36 15.47
N PHE A 501 50.21 29.60 16.24
CA PHE A 501 50.45 29.37 17.66
C PHE A 501 50.57 27.87 17.96
N ILE A 502 51.65 27.49 18.64
CA ILE A 502 51.86 26.14 19.15
C ILE A 502 51.81 26.20 20.68
N LYS A 503 50.89 25.47 21.29
CA LYS A 503 50.74 25.37 22.75
C LYS A 503 50.94 23.92 23.18
N THR A 504 51.82 23.68 24.14
CA THR A 504 52.00 22.36 24.74
C THR A 504 52.46 22.50 26.18
N GLY A 505 51.88 21.71 27.09
CA GLY A 505 52.40 21.56 28.46
C GLY A 505 53.57 20.56 28.54
N GLY A 506 53.86 19.85 27.45
CA GLY A 506 54.94 18.89 27.35
C GLY A 506 56.19 19.46 26.66
N LYS A 507 57.05 18.56 26.18
CA LYS A 507 58.25 18.93 25.42
C LYS A 507 57.88 19.43 24.03
N PHE A 508 58.24 20.67 23.72
CA PHE A 508 58.34 21.16 22.35
C PHE A 508 59.74 20.87 21.81
N GLU A 509 59.85 20.02 20.79
CA GLU A 509 61.13 19.69 20.15
C GLU A 509 61.07 20.05 18.66
N SER A 510 62.01 20.88 18.20
CA SER A 510 62.18 21.24 16.79
C SER A 510 63.55 20.74 16.33
N LYS A 511 63.56 19.81 15.38
CA LYS A 511 64.78 19.19 14.83
C LYS A 511 64.93 19.56 13.37
N ALA A 512 65.95 20.35 13.04
CA ALA A 512 66.26 20.75 11.67
C ALA A 512 67.78 20.87 11.45
N GLY A 513 68.24 20.73 10.20
CA GLY A 513 69.62 21.01 9.83
C GLY A 513 69.99 22.52 9.92
N GLN A 514 68.99 23.40 9.87
CA GLN A 514 69.11 24.85 10.04
C GLN A 514 67.76 25.44 10.46
N HIS A 515 67.79 26.50 11.28
CA HIS A 515 66.63 27.34 11.53
C HIS A 515 66.89 28.74 10.94
N ILE A 516 66.07 29.15 9.98
CA ILE A 516 66.14 30.49 9.36
C ILE A 516 64.89 31.25 9.79
N PHE A 517 65.07 32.41 10.40
CA PHE A 517 63.97 33.29 10.82
C PHE A 517 63.99 34.55 9.94
N LEU A 518 63.02 34.66 9.03
CA LEU A 518 62.85 35.80 8.12
C LEU A 518 61.72 36.73 8.61
N GLY A 519 61.59 37.90 7.98
CA GLY A 519 60.43 38.76 8.18
C GLY A 519 59.13 38.10 7.72
N GLY A 520 57.99 38.57 8.24
CA GLY A 520 56.68 38.03 7.88
C GLY A 520 56.32 38.27 6.41
N GLU A 521 55.56 37.34 5.85
CA GLU A 521 55.03 37.39 4.48
C GLU A 521 53.49 37.23 4.51
N ASN A 522 52.79 37.90 3.60
CA ASN A 522 51.34 37.80 3.48
C ASN A 522 50.95 36.67 2.54
N ILE A 523 50.07 35.78 3.00
CA ILE A 523 49.50 34.70 2.19
C ILE A 523 48.03 35.03 1.91
N SER A 524 47.62 34.97 0.64
CA SER A 524 46.21 35.11 0.25
C SER A 524 45.53 33.75 0.23
N ILE A 525 44.46 33.59 1.02
CA ILE A 525 43.66 32.37 1.05
C ILE A 525 42.56 32.51 -0.03
N PRO A 526 42.45 31.57 -0.99
CA PRO A 526 41.36 31.56 -1.95
C PRO A 526 40.01 31.49 -1.22
N LYS A 527 39.07 32.34 -1.61
CA LYS A 527 37.72 32.33 -1.04
C LYS A 527 36.91 31.22 -1.70
N TYR A 528 36.44 30.27 -0.90
CA TYR A 528 35.48 29.26 -1.34
C TYR A 528 34.07 29.78 -1.08
N ASP A 529 33.35 30.18 -2.13
CA ASP A 529 31.95 30.60 -2.02
C ASP A 529 31.04 29.37 -2.21
N LEU A 530 30.26 29.05 -1.18
CA LEU A 530 29.18 28.08 -1.26
C LEU A 530 27.95 28.74 -1.93
N PRO A 531 27.07 27.95 -2.58
CA PRO A 531 25.83 28.47 -3.14
C PRO A 531 25.04 29.23 -2.06
N LYS A 532 24.65 30.46 -2.36
CA LYS A 532 23.71 31.20 -1.51
C LYS A 532 22.30 30.77 -1.90
N ILE A 533 21.51 30.28 -0.95
CA ILE A 533 20.09 30.06 -1.16
C ILE A 533 19.45 31.45 -1.29
N GLU A 534 19.18 31.89 -2.52
CA GLU A 534 18.14 32.90 -2.73
C GLU A 534 16.84 32.29 -2.20
N LYS A 535 16.06 33.02 -1.40
CA LYS A 535 14.79 32.52 -0.85
C LYS A 535 13.94 31.94 -1.99
N ILE A 536 13.92 30.62 -2.10
CA ILE A 536 12.95 29.90 -2.90
C ILE A 536 11.81 29.65 -1.93
N ASP A 537 10.69 30.35 -2.13
CA ASP A 537 9.45 30.06 -1.43
C ASP A 537 9.00 28.66 -1.84
N LEU A 538 9.38 27.65 -1.06
CA LEU A 538 8.84 26.29 -1.16
C LEU A 538 7.40 26.35 -0.62
N VAL A 539 6.44 26.33 -1.54
CA VAL A 539 4.99 26.31 -1.27
C VAL A 539 4.55 24.96 -0.72
#